data_AF-A0A1Y5PK76-F1
#
_entry.id   AF-A0A1Y5PK76-F1
#
_cell.length_a   1.000
_cell.length_b   1.000
_cell.length_c   1.000
_cell.angle_alpha   90.00
_cell.angle_beta   90.00
_cell.angle_gamma   90.00
#
_symmetry.space_group_name_H-M   'P 1'
#
loop_
_entity.id
_entity.type
_entity.pdbx_description
1 polymer ?
#
loop_
_entity_poly.entity_id
_entity_poly.type
_entity_poly.pdbx_seq_one_letter_code
_entity_poly.pdbx_strand_id
1 'polypeptide(L)'
;MPDGGLAPDFSSSNPDDAKVDDPIFDIHNMSAWDNFGHWTDGIDDVQHSILSPLFYDCDILAALPPTTVYMGTNEVTYPDSLLLYQKAVQDDSLISVVVGTGLVHDWPLGDTYSQAAVVRPDIYRELGLIANDATSA
;
A
#
# COMPACT_ATOMS: atom_id res chain seq x y z
N MET A 1 9.44 7.00 -21.20
CA MET A 1 8.77 7.34 -19.93
C MET A 1 9.81 7.12 -18.84
N PRO A 2 9.87 7.92 -17.76
CA PRO A 2 10.56 7.43 -16.58
C PRO A 2 9.92 6.08 -16.24
N ASP A 3 10.75 5.09 -15.94
CA ASP A 3 10.28 3.75 -15.59
C ASP A 3 9.44 3.92 -14.32
N GLY A 4 8.11 3.83 -14.45
CA GLY A 4 7.17 4.15 -13.38
C GLY A 4 7.37 3.25 -12.17
N GLY A 5 6.92 3.68 -11.00
CA GLY A 5 6.99 2.92 -9.74
C GLY A 5 5.69 2.19 -9.41
N LEU A 6 5.50 1.91 -8.13
CA LEU A 6 4.23 1.47 -7.56
C LEU A 6 3.80 2.49 -6.51
N ALA A 7 2.49 2.62 -6.27
CA ALA A 7 2.01 3.42 -5.15
C ALA A 7 2.57 2.86 -3.82
N PRO A 8 2.85 3.72 -2.82
CA PRO A 8 2.38 5.10 -2.69
C PRO A 8 3.29 6.22 -3.24
N ASP A 9 4.48 5.93 -3.76
CA ASP A 9 5.28 6.87 -4.58
C ASP A 9 5.65 6.25 -5.93
N PHE A 10 4.85 6.56 -6.95
CA PHE A 10 5.05 6.13 -8.33
C PHE A 10 6.33 6.71 -8.99
N SER A 11 7.00 7.67 -8.36
CA SER A 11 8.29 8.18 -8.84
C SER A 11 9.48 7.34 -8.38
N SER A 12 9.28 6.39 -7.46
CA SER A 12 10.33 5.56 -6.87
C SER A 12 11.47 6.42 -6.28
N SER A 13 11.13 7.54 -5.65
CA SER A 13 12.12 8.52 -5.18
C SER A 13 12.76 8.12 -3.85
N ASN A 14 12.15 7.20 -3.12
CA ASN A 14 12.65 6.70 -1.86
C ASN A 14 13.78 5.66 -2.08
N PRO A 15 15.02 5.94 -1.64
CA PRO A 15 16.14 5.04 -1.86
C PRO A 15 16.07 3.74 -1.05
N ASP A 16 15.14 3.63 -0.09
CA ASP A 16 14.95 2.40 0.69
C ASP A 16 14.17 1.33 -0.09
N ASP A 17 13.37 1.70 -1.09
CA ASP A 17 12.60 0.76 -1.92
C ASP A 17 13.53 -0.21 -2.65
N ALA A 18 14.61 0.32 -3.24
CA ALA A 18 15.62 -0.46 -3.94
C ALA A 18 16.47 -1.38 -3.03
N LYS A 19 16.26 -1.33 -1.70
CA LYS A 19 16.92 -2.22 -0.73
C LYS A 19 16.07 -3.43 -0.38
N VAL A 20 14.80 -3.45 -0.79
CA VAL A 20 13.90 -4.58 -0.57
C VAL A 20 14.09 -5.60 -1.69
N ASP A 21 14.32 -6.86 -1.31
CA ASP A 21 14.33 -8.00 -2.23
C ASP A 21 12.90 -8.53 -2.35
N ASP A 22 12.09 -7.87 -3.19
CA ASP A 22 10.70 -8.24 -3.44
C ASP A 22 10.64 -9.41 -4.45
N PRO A 23 10.06 -10.56 -4.09
CA PRO A 23 10.00 -11.72 -4.98
C PRO A 23 8.90 -11.64 -6.05
N ILE A 24 8.05 -10.61 -6.02
CA ILE A 24 6.94 -10.38 -6.95
C ILE A 24 7.30 -9.27 -7.94
N PHE A 25 7.82 -8.15 -7.45
CA PHE A 25 8.18 -6.98 -8.27
C PHE A 25 9.67 -6.69 -8.28
N ASP A 26 10.17 -6.32 -9.45
CA ASP A 26 11.53 -5.79 -9.61
C ASP A 26 11.43 -4.30 -9.93
N ILE A 27 11.88 -3.46 -8.99
CA ILE A 27 11.86 -1.99 -9.15
C ILE A 27 12.66 -1.51 -10.35
N HIS A 28 13.63 -2.30 -10.80
CA HIS A 28 14.47 -1.97 -11.95
C HIS A 28 13.87 -2.42 -13.29
N ASN A 29 12.70 -3.09 -13.27
CA ASN A 29 12.02 -3.57 -14.46
C ASN A 29 10.49 -3.35 -14.41
N MET A 30 10.06 -2.19 -13.93
CA MET A 30 8.63 -1.88 -13.81
C MET A 30 7.94 -1.63 -15.16
N SER A 31 8.70 -1.30 -16.21
CA SER A 31 8.16 -1.06 -17.57
C SER A 31 7.35 -2.24 -18.13
N ALA A 32 7.64 -3.47 -17.66
CA ALA A 32 6.85 -4.64 -18.00
C ALA A 32 5.40 -4.52 -17.49
N TRP A 33 5.20 -3.95 -16.30
CA TRP A 33 3.91 -3.79 -15.62
C TRP A 33 3.13 -2.57 -16.13
N ASP A 34 3.81 -1.50 -16.53
CA ASP A 34 3.17 -0.32 -17.14
C ASP A 34 2.39 -0.67 -18.42
N ASN A 35 2.90 -1.62 -19.21
CA ASN A 35 2.24 -2.09 -20.43
C ASN A 35 0.96 -2.91 -20.16
N PHE A 36 0.73 -3.36 -18.92
CA PHE A 36 -0.49 -4.09 -18.55
C PHE A 36 -1.58 -3.19 -17.96
N GLY A 37 -1.22 -2.09 -17.29
CA GLY A 37 -2.14 -1.41 -16.37
C GLY A 37 -2.66 -0.04 -16.78
N HIS A 38 -2.04 0.65 -17.75
CA HIS A 38 -2.34 2.07 -18.04
C HIS A 38 -2.33 2.94 -16.76
N TRP A 39 -1.46 2.63 -15.80
CA TRP A 39 -1.51 3.18 -14.44
C TRP A 39 -1.47 4.70 -14.36
N THR A 40 -0.75 5.35 -15.28
CA THR A 40 -0.65 6.81 -15.32
C THR A 40 -1.81 7.47 -16.07
N ASP A 41 -2.50 6.76 -16.97
CA ASP A 41 -3.59 7.26 -17.84
C ASP A 41 -3.39 8.69 -18.38
N GLY A 42 -2.16 9.03 -18.80
CA GLY A 42 -1.81 10.34 -19.34
C GLY A 42 -1.42 11.42 -18.32
N ILE A 43 -1.27 11.07 -17.03
CA ILE A 43 -0.65 11.91 -16.02
C ILE A 43 0.88 11.74 -16.13
N ASP A 44 1.55 12.76 -16.68
CA ASP A 44 3.00 12.75 -16.90
C ASP A 44 3.81 13.03 -15.62
N ASP A 45 3.22 13.74 -14.66
CA ASP A 45 3.84 14.00 -13.36
C ASP A 45 3.62 12.80 -12.43
N VAL A 46 4.64 11.94 -12.33
CA VAL A 46 4.59 10.73 -11.50
C VAL A 46 4.50 11.01 -9.99
N GLN A 47 4.77 12.24 -9.54
CA GLN A 47 4.54 12.66 -8.15
C GLN A 47 3.17 13.29 -7.94
N HIS A 48 2.36 13.44 -8.99
CA HIS A 48 1.00 13.92 -8.86
C HIS A 48 0.23 13.03 -7.87
N SER A 49 -0.40 13.63 -6.87
CA SER A 49 -0.92 12.92 -5.69
C SER A 49 -2.00 11.87 -5.98
N ILE A 50 -2.67 11.97 -7.14
CA ILE A 50 -3.59 10.94 -7.64
C ILE A 50 -2.87 9.62 -7.96
N LEU A 51 -1.65 9.68 -8.49
CA LEU A 51 -0.80 8.51 -8.75
C LEU A 51 0.00 8.10 -7.51
N SER A 52 0.45 9.10 -6.75
CA SER A 52 1.39 8.93 -5.65
C SER A 52 0.81 9.50 -4.34
N PRO A 53 -0.05 8.74 -3.63
CA PRO A 53 -0.70 9.18 -2.40
C PRO A 53 0.25 9.70 -1.31
N LEU A 54 1.53 9.30 -1.33
CA LEU A 54 2.54 9.83 -0.41
C LEU A 54 2.65 11.37 -0.48
N PHE A 55 2.31 11.98 -1.62
CA PHE A 55 2.36 13.43 -1.83
C PHE A 55 1.02 14.14 -1.61
N TYR A 56 -0.05 13.47 -1.15
CA TYR A 56 -1.27 14.18 -0.73
C TYR A 56 -0.99 15.18 0.38
N ASP A 57 -1.62 16.35 0.36
CA ASP A 57 -1.59 17.26 1.50
C ASP A 57 -2.16 16.59 2.76
N CYS A 58 -1.67 17.01 3.92
CA CYS A 58 -2.01 16.39 5.20
C CYS A 58 -3.50 16.51 5.55
N ASP A 59 -4.15 17.61 5.18
CA ASP A 59 -5.58 17.81 5.36
C ASP A 59 -6.42 16.83 4.53
N ILE A 60 -5.95 16.48 3.32
CA ILE A 60 -6.55 15.43 2.50
C ILE A 60 -6.41 14.06 3.19
N LEU A 61 -5.21 13.72 3.67
CA LEU A 61 -4.98 12.47 4.39
C LEU A 61 -5.84 12.36 5.66
N ALA A 62 -6.00 13.45 6.40
CA ALA A 62 -6.86 13.52 7.58
C ALA A 62 -8.36 13.38 7.25
N ALA A 63 -8.77 13.81 6.06
CA ALA A 63 -10.15 13.73 5.59
C ALA A 63 -10.54 12.36 5.00
N LEU A 64 -9.57 11.45 4.80
CA LEU A 64 -9.87 10.10 4.32
C LEU A 64 -10.73 9.32 5.33
N PRO A 65 -11.62 8.43 4.86
CA PRO A 65 -12.33 7.53 5.76
C PRO A 65 -11.34 6.60 6.49
N PRO A 66 -11.75 5.96 7.60
CA PRO A 66 -10.96 4.90 8.22
C PRO A 66 -10.45 3.91 7.17
N THR A 67 -9.14 3.78 7.07
CA THR A 67 -8.48 3.02 5.99
C THR A 67 -7.38 2.17 6.61
N THR A 68 -7.47 0.86 6.47
CA THR A 68 -6.41 -0.07 6.89
C THR A 68 -5.59 -0.48 5.67
N VAL A 69 -4.28 -0.26 5.72
CA VAL A 69 -3.34 -0.70 4.68
C VAL A 69 -2.65 -1.97 5.15
N TYR A 70 -2.83 -3.06 4.40
CA TYR A 70 -2.15 -4.33 4.63
C TYR A 70 -0.90 -4.40 3.77
N MET A 71 0.25 -4.61 4.39
CA MET A 71 1.55 -4.62 3.70
C MET A 71 2.45 -5.71 4.27
N GLY A 72 3.23 -6.36 3.42
CA GLY A 72 4.29 -7.29 3.78
C GLY A 72 5.65 -6.58 3.87
N THR A 73 6.58 -7.11 4.67
CA THR A 73 7.93 -6.50 4.78
C THR A 73 8.85 -6.86 3.62
N ASN A 74 8.47 -7.81 2.76
CA ASN A 74 9.21 -8.19 1.56
C ASN A 74 8.51 -7.65 0.32
N GLU A 75 8.07 -6.40 0.40
CA GLU A 75 7.41 -5.67 -0.69
C GLU A 75 8.21 -4.40 -0.99
N VAL A 76 8.46 -4.14 -2.27
CA VAL A 76 9.17 -2.93 -2.70
C VAL A 76 8.44 -1.66 -2.26
N THR A 77 7.12 -1.72 -2.12
CA THR A 77 6.25 -0.62 -1.67
C THR A 77 6.21 -0.44 -0.16
N TYR A 78 6.82 -1.34 0.63
CA TYR A 78 6.77 -1.29 2.09
C TYR A 78 7.39 -0.01 2.67
N PRO A 79 8.59 0.45 2.25
CA PRO A 79 9.19 1.66 2.82
C PRO A 79 8.32 2.90 2.57
N ASP A 80 7.81 3.07 1.36
CA ASP A 80 6.88 4.16 1.03
C ASP A 80 5.56 4.08 1.79
N SER A 81 5.00 2.88 1.96
CA SER A 81 3.78 2.67 2.74
C SER A 81 3.97 3.07 4.21
N LEU A 82 5.17 2.81 4.75
CA LEU A 82 5.53 3.25 6.09
C LEU A 82 5.66 4.78 6.17
N LEU A 83 6.23 5.44 5.16
CA LEU A 83 6.29 6.91 5.09
C LEU A 83 4.90 7.54 4.99
N LEU A 84 4.01 6.97 4.17
CA LEU A 84 2.62 7.41 4.06
C LEU A 84 1.90 7.30 5.42
N TYR A 85 2.05 6.16 6.10
CA TYR A 85 1.50 5.98 7.45
C TYR A 85 2.07 6.99 8.44
N GLN A 86 3.39 7.18 8.47
CA GLN A 86 4.04 8.15 9.36
C GLN A 86 3.55 9.59 9.12
N LYS A 87 3.32 9.95 7.86
CA LYS A 87 2.73 11.23 7.49
C LYS A 87 1.28 11.34 7.96
N ALA A 88 0.47 10.30 7.73
CA ALA A 88 -0.94 10.29 8.08
C ALA A 88 -1.19 10.41 9.60
N VAL A 89 -0.42 9.69 10.42
CA VAL A 89 -0.59 9.72 11.89
C VAL A 89 -0.10 11.01 12.56
N GLN A 90 0.70 11.82 11.87
CA GLN A 90 1.10 13.14 12.39
C GLN A 90 -0.08 14.12 12.43
N ASP A 91 -1.10 13.90 11.59
CA ASP A 91 -2.22 14.83 11.37
C ASP A 91 -3.59 14.20 11.73
N ASP A 92 -3.61 13.30 12.71
CA ASP A 92 -4.82 12.65 13.23
C ASP A 92 -5.67 11.92 12.16
N SER A 93 -5.05 11.48 11.06
CA SER A 93 -5.72 10.63 10.06
C SER A 93 -6.13 9.27 10.65
N LEU A 94 -7.20 8.70 10.11
CA LEU A 94 -7.71 7.37 10.47
C LEU A 94 -7.09 6.24 9.64
N ILE A 95 -5.94 6.51 9.00
CA ILE A 95 -5.13 5.48 8.35
C ILE A 95 -4.46 4.60 9.42
N SER A 96 -4.61 3.29 9.30
CA SER A 96 -3.90 2.29 10.11
C SER A 96 -3.18 1.29 9.21
N VAL A 97 -2.26 0.50 9.78
CA VAL A 97 -1.48 -0.48 9.03
C VAL A 97 -1.46 -1.85 9.72
N VAL A 98 -1.47 -2.90 8.91
CA VAL A 98 -1.20 -4.28 9.34
C VAL A 98 0.03 -4.78 8.59
N VAL A 99 1.10 -5.05 9.34
CA VAL A 99 2.40 -5.44 8.77
C VAL A 99 2.62 -6.95 8.88
N GLY A 100 2.73 -7.61 7.73
CA GLY A 100 3.07 -9.02 7.58
C GLY A 100 4.58 -9.23 7.51
N THR A 101 5.22 -9.53 8.64
CA THR A 101 6.68 -9.80 8.67
C THR A 101 7.03 -11.02 7.82
N GLY A 102 7.90 -10.82 6.82
CA GLY A 102 8.34 -11.83 5.86
C GLY A 102 7.33 -12.18 4.78
N LEU A 103 6.21 -11.46 4.72
CA LEU A 103 5.17 -11.65 3.70
C LEU A 103 5.42 -10.72 2.50
N VAL A 104 4.84 -11.10 1.36
CA VAL A 104 5.06 -10.50 0.03
C VAL A 104 3.78 -9.82 -0.47
N HIS A 105 3.86 -9.18 -1.64
CA HIS A 105 2.73 -8.47 -2.24
C HIS A 105 1.45 -9.32 -2.30
N ASP A 106 0.32 -8.70 -1.98
CA ASP A 106 -1.01 -9.32 -1.94
C ASP A 106 -1.15 -10.52 -1.00
N TRP A 107 -0.27 -10.68 0.00
CA TRP A 107 -0.33 -11.80 0.94
C TRP A 107 -1.69 -12.01 1.62
N PRO A 108 -2.54 -10.99 1.91
CA PRO A 108 -3.86 -11.24 2.50
C PRO A 108 -4.85 -11.87 1.53
N LEU A 109 -4.62 -11.75 0.22
CA LEU A 109 -5.56 -12.21 -0.82
C LEU A 109 -5.41 -13.71 -1.13
N GLY A 110 -4.20 -14.27 -1.00
CA GLY A 110 -3.92 -15.67 -1.34
C GLY A 110 -4.03 -16.66 -0.18
N ASP A 111 -4.24 -17.95 -0.48
CA ASP A 111 -4.29 -19.03 0.53
C ASP A 111 -2.90 -19.60 0.89
N THR A 112 -1.84 -19.08 0.24
CA THR A 112 -0.47 -19.54 0.41
C THR A 112 0.06 -19.30 1.82
N TYR A 113 -0.35 -18.21 2.46
CA TYR A 113 0.11 -17.79 3.78
C TYR A 113 -0.97 -18.04 4.82
N SER A 114 -0.66 -18.79 5.88
CA SER A 114 -1.62 -19.06 6.96
C SER A 114 -2.07 -17.77 7.66
N GLN A 115 -1.25 -16.72 7.63
CA GLN A 115 -1.55 -15.39 8.12
C GLN A 115 -2.72 -14.74 7.36
N ALA A 116 -2.89 -15.03 6.06
CA ALA A 116 -4.00 -14.50 5.28
C ALA A 116 -5.35 -14.90 5.88
N ALA A 117 -5.50 -16.18 6.26
CA ALA A 117 -6.71 -16.69 6.90
C ALA A 117 -6.99 -16.03 8.26
N VAL A 118 -5.97 -15.53 8.95
CA VAL A 118 -6.11 -14.83 10.23
C VAL A 118 -6.67 -13.43 10.03
N VAL A 119 -6.20 -12.69 9.02
CA VAL A 119 -6.56 -11.26 8.86
C VAL A 119 -7.77 -11.02 7.96
N ARG A 120 -8.12 -11.94 7.05
CA ARG A 120 -9.26 -11.76 6.14
C ARG A 120 -10.59 -11.48 6.84
N PRO A 121 -10.93 -12.09 7.98
CA PRO A 121 -12.14 -11.72 8.73
C PRO A 121 -12.15 -10.25 9.13
N ASP A 122 -11.00 -9.66 9.49
CA ASP A 122 -10.90 -8.25 9.85
C ASP A 122 -11.11 -7.36 8.61
N ILE A 123 -10.50 -7.71 7.48
CA ILE A 123 -10.75 -7.03 6.19
C ILE A 123 -12.26 -7.02 5.87
N TYR A 124 -12.94 -8.16 6.03
CA TYR A 124 -14.38 -8.24 5.76
C TYR A 124 -15.23 -7.40 6.71
N ARG A 125 -14.81 -7.26 7.96
CA ARG A 125 -15.46 -6.38 8.95
C ARG A 125 -15.26 -4.91 8.62
N GLU A 126 -14.03 -4.51 8.28
CA GLU A 126 -13.67 -3.15 7.88
C GLU A 126 -14.47 -2.71 6.63
N LEU A 127 -14.67 -3.62 5.68
CA LEU A 127 -15.49 -3.39 4.49
C LEU A 127 -17.01 -3.50 4.75
N GLY A 128 -17.43 -3.85 5.96
CA GLY A 128 -18.84 -4.02 6.32
C GLY A 128 -19.53 -5.22 5.64
N LEU A 129 -18.75 -6.19 5.15
CA LEU A 129 -19.26 -7.39 4.47
C LEU A 129 -19.76 -8.46 5.45
N ILE A 130 -19.22 -8.46 6.67
CA ILE A 130 -19.70 -9.28 7.79
C ILE A 130 -19.93 -8.41 9.01
N ALA A 131 -20.76 -8.89 9.94
CA ALA A 131 -20.97 -8.18 11.18
C ALA A 131 -19.65 -8.08 11.97
N ASN A 132 -19.43 -6.93 12.58
CA ASN A 132 -18.56 -6.87 13.74
C ASN A 132 -19.23 -7.75 14.77
N ASP A 133 -18.59 -8.87 15.13
CA ASP A 133 -19.15 -9.77 16.13
C ASP A 133 -19.40 -8.95 17.39
N ALA A 134 -20.69 -8.67 17.65
CA ALA A 134 -21.07 -8.05 18.90
C ALA A 134 -20.86 -9.12 19.97
N THR A 135 -19.79 -8.97 20.76
CA THR A 135 -19.33 -9.70 21.97
C THR A 135 -18.00 -10.46 21.78
N SER A 136 -17.01 -10.42 22.67
CA SER A 136 -17.05 -10.27 24.14
C SER A 136 -15.69 -9.89 24.73
N ALA A 137 -15.64 -8.76 25.46
CA ALA A 137 -14.92 -8.54 26.73
C ALA A 137 -15.24 -7.14 27.24
#